data_AF-A0A956PMS6-F1
#
_entry.id   AF-A0A956PMS6-F1
#
_cell.length_a   1.000
_cell.length_b   1.000
_cell.length_c   1.000
_cell.angle_alpha   90.00
_cell.angle_beta   90.00
_cell.angle_gamma   90.00
#
_symmetry.space_group_name_H-M   'P 1'
#
loop_
_entity.id
_entity.type
_entity.pdbx_description
1 polymer ?
#
loop_
_entity_poly.entity_id
_entity_poly.type
_entity_poly.pdbx_seq_one_letter_code
_entity_poly.pdbx_strand_id
1 'polypeptide(L)'
;MSKRPHNLIDWVRRLQNHGAGQTHLRVCEWRKQGDVDIALYCGFIPDELVEKSLKRVAWDLVVGNGCPTTWSSQSEYGYESNSSAPYQPLIHVRTFHGIRPKYIEVSEEFRLYFDLYHCPSGQKLIRIDKGGNEHDAVIYTTQEKDGYLSADISRKLLDEFCLVKNVHLAIFFEIGRELESPFEELGVSPKDKEDYDEDLFRAEQFYFQFGGSKRSARLIGKRLFPGRDRTDKGPWELYDETEEFEEFIVGVDEQGRHVKVSCKPQDIRQDASLFYAPVYFRKEVLSKYYSHPERYEVQDGHLFCGSLWGLRMDNDHQDHISVLLGDLGTSLEHSEQLYWRSFNFWPTNPGLSPSAFRRGVLGEFASPDSVEHRFKEQFAQFNRAYSTNQVQDFF
;
A
#
# COMPACT_ATOMS: atom_id res chain seq x y z
N MET A 1 -24.98 21.80 -17.74
CA MET A 1 -26.06 21.83 -16.74
C MET A 1 -27.13 20.84 -17.15
N SER A 2 -27.49 19.89 -16.26
CA SER A 2 -28.51 18.86 -16.55
C SER A 2 -29.86 19.51 -16.83
N LYS A 3 -30.59 19.03 -17.85
CA LYS A 3 -31.95 19.47 -18.18
C LYS A 3 -33.00 19.05 -17.12
N ARG A 4 -32.59 18.30 -16.08
CA ARG A 4 -33.44 17.84 -14.96
C ARG A 4 -32.66 17.89 -13.64
N PRO A 5 -32.77 18.95 -12.82
CA PRO A 5 -32.03 19.07 -11.56
C PRO A 5 -32.51 18.08 -10.47
N HIS A 6 -33.67 17.45 -10.65
CA HIS A 6 -34.21 16.43 -9.75
C HIS A 6 -33.76 14.99 -10.09
N ASN A 7 -33.14 14.79 -11.24
CA ASN A 7 -32.65 13.48 -11.67
C ASN A 7 -31.18 13.30 -11.24
N LEU A 8 -30.81 12.09 -10.79
CA LEU A 8 -29.49 11.73 -10.26
C LEU A 8 -28.57 11.13 -11.35
N ILE A 9 -28.85 11.34 -12.63
CA ILE A 9 -28.01 10.87 -13.75
C ILE A 9 -26.56 11.36 -13.65
N ASP A 10 -26.34 12.53 -13.04
CA ASP A 10 -25.00 13.03 -12.77
C ASP A 10 -24.26 12.12 -11.78
N TRP A 11 -24.95 11.59 -10.78
CA TRP A 11 -24.42 10.60 -9.84
C TRP A 11 -24.24 9.23 -10.48
N VAL A 12 -25.18 8.78 -11.32
CA VAL A 12 -25.00 7.53 -12.09
C VAL A 12 -23.68 7.58 -12.86
N ARG A 13 -23.42 8.65 -13.62
CA ARG A 13 -22.17 8.82 -14.37
C ARG A 13 -20.93 8.88 -13.47
N ARG A 14 -21.02 9.52 -12.30
CA ARG A 14 -19.92 9.54 -11.32
C ARG A 14 -19.62 8.14 -10.80
N LEU A 15 -20.65 7.38 -10.45
CA LEU A 15 -20.54 6.03 -9.92
C LEU A 15 -20.05 5.04 -11.00
N GLN A 16 -20.49 5.19 -12.24
CA GLN A 16 -19.98 4.44 -13.40
C GLN A 16 -18.50 4.71 -13.69
N ASN A 17 -17.99 5.87 -13.30
CA ASN A 17 -16.57 6.22 -13.44
C ASN A 17 -15.84 6.21 -12.09
N HIS A 18 -16.42 5.59 -11.06
CA HIS A 18 -15.87 5.62 -9.70
C HIS A 18 -14.49 4.98 -9.66
N GLY A 19 -13.51 5.75 -9.19
CA GLY A 19 -12.10 5.33 -9.13
C GLY A 19 -11.33 5.39 -10.45
N ALA A 20 -11.92 5.86 -11.54
CA ALA A 20 -11.21 5.98 -12.81
C ALA A 20 -10.02 6.97 -12.69
N GLY A 21 -8.81 6.49 -13.00
CA GLY A 21 -7.58 7.30 -12.95
C GLY A 21 -7.08 7.65 -11.54
N GLN A 22 -7.62 7.03 -10.49
CA GLN A 22 -7.22 7.29 -9.10
C GLN A 22 -6.33 6.16 -8.56
N THR A 23 -5.29 6.53 -7.82
CA THR A 23 -4.42 5.55 -7.13
C THR A 23 -5.08 4.98 -5.88
N HIS A 24 -6.03 5.70 -5.29
CA HIS A 24 -6.84 5.30 -4.16
C HIS A 24 -8.31 5.31 -4.55
N LEU A 25 -9.02 4.26 -4.18
CA LEU A 25 -10.45 4.14 -4.37
C LEU A 25 -11.17 4.50 -3.08
N ARG A 26 -12.15 5.40 -3.16
CA ARG A 26 -13.07 5.64 -2.05
C ARG A 26 -13.96 4.42 -1.85
N VAL A 27 -13.77 3.72 -0.74
CA VAL A 27 -14.49 2.47 -0.47
C VAL A 27 -15.71 2.66 0.43
N CYS A 28 -15.70 3.70 1.26
CA CYS A 28 -16.88 4.10 2.03
C CYS A 28 -16.90 5.60 2.27
N GLU A 29 -18.10 6.18 2.42
CA GLU A 29 -18.33 7.59 2.71
C GLU A 29 -19.73 7.78 3.29
N TRP A 30 -19.84 8.60 4.33
CA TRP A 30 -21.13 9.10 4.82
C TRP A 30 -21.06 10.61 4.97
N ARG A 31 -21.68 11.33 4.03
CA ARG A 31 -21.55 12.78 3.94
C ARG A 31 -22.84 13.43 3.45
N LYS A 32 -23.19 14.58 4.03
CA LYS A 32 -24.19 15.49 3.49
C LYS A 32 -23.49 16.65 2.75
N GLN A 33 -23.89 16.90 1.51
CA GLN A 33 -23.39 17.98 0.67
C GLN A 33 -24.57 18.77 0.11
N GLY A 34 -24.93 19.87 0.78
CA GLY A 34 -26.11 20.66 0.40
C GLY A 34 -27.40 19.85 0.59
N ASP A 35 -28.14 19.69 -0.50
CA ASP A 35 -29.38 18.91 -0.61
C ASP A 35 -29.14 17.42 -0.86
N VAL A 36 -27.88 16.98 -1.00
CA VAL A 36 -27.52 15.59 -1.31
C VAL A 36 -26.95 14.88 -0.08
N ASP A 37 -27.52 13.72 0.23
CA ASP A 37 -26.99 12.76 1.22
C ASP A 37 -26.30 11.61 0.48
N ILE A 38 -25.05 11.33 0.83
CA ILE A 38 -24.19 10.31 0.20
C ILE A 38 -23.90 9.22 1.22
N ALA A 39 -24.22 7.98 0.87
CA ALA A 39 -23.79 6.79 1.58
C ALA A 39 -23.10 5.83 0.60
N LEU A 40 -21.81 5.58 0.81
CA LEU A 40 -21.02 4.56 0.14
C LEU A 40 -20.55 3.53 1.17
N TYR A 41 -20.62 2.26 0.82
CA TYR A 41 -20.09 1.17 1.62
C TYR A 41 -19.47 0.10 0.72
N CYS A 42 -18.63 -0.76 1.28
CA CYS A 42 -17.99 -1.81 0.49
C CYS A 42 -17.94 -3.16 1.19
N GLY A 43 -17.72 -4.18 0.37
CA GLY A 43 -17.28 -5.48 0.80
C GLY A 43 -16.96 -6.35 -0.40
N PHE A 44 -16.67 -7.62 -0.13
CA PHE A 44 -16.29 -8.59 -1.14
C PHE A 44 -17.44 -9.54 -1.43
N ILE A 45 -17.62 -9.80 -2.72
CA ILE A 45 -18.58 -10.76 -3.26
C ILE A 45 -17.79 -11.88 -3.93
N PRO A 46 -17.94 -13.15 -3.52
CA PRO A 46 -17.33 -14.27 -4.23
C PRO A 46 -17.70 -14.26 -5.72
N ASP A 47 -16.73 -14.57 -6.57
CA ASP A 47 -16.90 -14.51 -8.04
C ASP A 47 -18.14 -15.30 -8.51
N GLU A 48 -18.37 -16.47 -7.92
CA GLU A 48 -19.52 -17.33 -8.22
C GLU A 48 -20.90 -16.72 -7.87
N LEU A 49 -20.92 -15.65 -7.07
CA LEU A 49 -22.14 -14.96 -6.64
C LEU A 49 -22.36 -13.62 -7.35
N VAL A 50 -21.45 -13.18 -8.22
CA VAL A 50 -21.53 -11.89 -8.92
C VAL A 50 -22.80 -11.78 -9.74
N GLU A 51 -23.10 -12.77 -10.60
CA GLU A 51 -24.32 -12.79 -11.40
C GLU A 51 -25.59 -12.75 -10.53
N LYS A 52 -25.57 -13.44 -9.39
CA LYS A 52 -26.71 -13.46 -8.45
C LYS A 52 -26.88 -12.10 -7.77
N SER A 53 -25.78 -11.46 -7.37
CA SER A 53 -25.78 -10.14 -6.75
C SER A 53 -26.32 -9.06 -7.69
N LEU A 54 -25.92 -9.07 -8.96
CA LEU A 54 -26.31 -8.07 -9.96
C LEU A 54 -27.79 -8.16 -10.38
N LYS A 55 -28.49 -9.27 -10.09
CA LYS A 55 -29.95 -9.39 -10.31
C LYS A 55 -30.79 -8.44 -9.44
N ARG A 56 -30.19 -7.80 -8.43
CA ARG A 56 -30.88 -6.91 -7.48
C ARG A 56 -30.05 -5.67 -7.18
N VAL A 57 -30.72 -4.53 -7.04
CA VAL A 57 -30.09 -3.27 -6.61
C VAL A 57 -29.75 -3.22 -5.12
N ALA A 58 -30.43 -4.04 -4.31
CA ALA A 58 -30.23 -4.09 -2.87
C ALA A 58 -28.80 -4.51 -2.51
N TRP A 59 -28.26 -3.94 -1.44
CA TRP A 59 -26.92 -4.25 -0.97
C TRP A 59 -26.85 -5.70 -0.46
N ASP A 60 -25.77 -6.41 -0.80
CA ASP A 60 -25.54 -7.78 -0.32
C ASP A 60 -25.00 -7.80 1.12
N LEU A 61 -24.54 -6.64 1.60
CA LEU A 61 -24.02 -6.40 2.93
C LEU A 61 -24.73 -5.23 3.59
N VAL A 62 -24.95 -5.35 4.89
CA VAL A 62 -25.47 -4.27 5.74
C VAL A 62 -24.33 -3.72 6.58
N VAL A 63 -24.25 -2.39 6.69
CA VAL A 63 -23.26 -1.72 7.53
C VAL A 63 -23.36 -2.21 8.97
N GLY A 64 -22.26 -2.68 9.53
CA GLY A 64 -22.18 -3.21 10.90
C GLY A 64 -22.37 -4.72 11.00
N ASN A 65 -22.78 -5.40 9.93
CA ASN A 65 -22.78 -6.87 9.87
C ASN A 65 -21.39 -7.41 9.49
N GLY A 66 -21.24 -8.73 9.60
CA GLY A 66 -20.04 -9.47 9.20
C GLY A 66 -18.92 -9.45 10.23
N CYS A 67 -19.19 -8.92 11.42
CA CYS A 67 -18.37 -9.15 12.60
C CYS A 67 -18.60 -10.56 13.17
N PRO A 68 -17.62 -11.11 13.89
CA PRO A 68 -17.80 -12.30 14.69
C PRO A 68 -18.98 -12.16 15.65
N THR A 69 -19.80 -13.20 15.73
CA THR A 69 -20.97 -13.22 16.62
C THR A 69 -21.25 -14.63 17.11
N THR A 70 -22.11 -14.71 18.12
CA THR A 70 -22.74 -15.96 18.54
C THR A 70 -24.20 -15.95 18.12
N TRP A 71 -24.74 -17.13 17.82
CA TRP A 71 -26.16 -17.32 17.61
C TRP A 71 -26.69 -18.38 18.57
N SER A 72 -27.97 -18.35 18.85
CA SER A 72 -28.66 -19.40 19.61
C SER A 72 -30.03 -19.69 19.02
N SER A 73 -30.43 -20.96 19.13
CA SER A 73 -31.77 -21.45 18.89
C SER A 73 -32.33 -22.03 20.19
N GLN A 74 -33.51 -22.66 20.16
CA GLN A 74 -34.09 -23.25 21.37
C GLN A 74 -33.25 -24.40 21.96
N SER A 75 -32.42 -25.07 21.16
CA SER A 75 -31.65 -26.25 21.57
C SER A 75 -30.15 -26.16 21.30
N GLU A 76 -29.70 -25.14 20.57
CA GLU A 76 -28.32 -25.04 20.10
C GLU A 76 -27.79 -23.62 20.25
N TYR A 77 -26.47 -23.50 20.30
CA TYR A 77 -25.77 -22.24 20.15
C TYR A 77 -24.51 -22.46 19.32
N GLY A 78 -24.06 -21.41 18.66
CA GLY A 78 -22.91 -21.48 17.79
C GLY A 78 -22.15 -20.16 17.73
N TYR A 79 -21.01 -20.22 17.05
CA TYR A 79 -20.17 -19.08 16.76
C TYR A 79 -20.02 -18.96 15.25
N GLU A 80 -20.09 -17.73 14.77
CA GLU A 80 -19.82 -17.37 13.39
C GLU A 80 -18.72 -16.31 13.39
N SER A 81 -17.63 -16.56 12.67
CA SER A 81 -16.58 -15.56 12.47
C SER A 81 -17.03 -14.41 11.57
N ASN A 82 -18.01 -14.66 10.70
CA ASN A 82 -18.61 -13.67 9.82
C ASN A 82 -20.10 -13.97 9.63
N SER A 83 -20.95 -13.17 10.27
CA SER A 83 -22.43 -13.25 10.17
C SER A 83 -23.00 -12.89 8.79
N SER A 84 -22.17 -12.35 7.89
CA SER A 84 -22.56 -12.00 6.52
C SER A 84 -22.07 -13.01 5.47
N ALA A 85 -21.45 -14.12 5.91
CA ALA A 85 -20.94 -15.13 4.99
C ALA A 85 -22.04 -15.57 4.00
N PRO A 86 -21.72 -15.73 2.71
CA PRO A 86 -20.36 -15.76 2.12
C PRO A 86 -19.78 -14.38 1.73
N TYR A 87 -20.52 -13.29 1.92
CA TYR A 87 -20.04 -11.93 1.67
C TYR A 87 -19.14 -11.45 2.81
N GLN A 88 -18.11 -10.65 2.51
CA GLN A 88 -17.13 -10.23 3.52
C GLN A 88 -17.03 -8.70 3.58
N PRO A 89 -17.28 -8.05 4.73
CA PRO A 89 -17.03 -6.62 4.84
C PRO A 89 -15.53 -6.34 4.76
N LEU A 90 -15.14 -5.33 3.99
CA LEU A 90 -13.78 -4.77 4.04
C LEU A 90 -13.68 -3.66 5.09
N ILE A 91 -14.79 -2.95 5.35
CA ILE A 91 -14.87 -1.84 6.28
C ILE A 91 -15.83 -2.18 7.43
N HIS A 92 -15.39 -1.93 8.66
CA HIS A 92 -16.19 -1.99 9.87
C HIS A 92 -16.41 -0.57 10.42
N VAL A 93 -17.68 -0.17 10.56
CA VAL A 93 -18.03 1.08 11.24
C VAL A 93 -18.20 0.78 12.73
N ARG A 94 -17.20 1.12 13.53
CA ARG A 94 -17.20 0.88 14.97
C ARG A 94 -18.02 1.97 15.65
N THR A 95 -18.96 1.55 16.49
CA THR A 95 -19.76 2.46 17.32
C THR A 95 -19.67 2.03 18.77
N PHE A 96 -19.80 2.99 19.69
CA PHE A 96 -19.61 2.76 21.13
C PHE A 96 -20.76 3.38 21.92
N HIS A 97 -21.99 3.26 21.40
CA HIS A 97 -23.22 3.77 22.04
C HIS A 97 -23.15 5.26 22.44
N GLY A 98 -22.38 6.07 21.71
CA GLY A 98 -22.15 7.49 22.01
C GLY A 98 -21.17 7.77 23.16
N ILE A 99 -20.65 6.73 23.83
CA ILE A 99 -19.65 6.86 24.91
C ILE A 99 -18.26 7.19 24.35
N ARG A 100 -17.96 6.72 23.13
CA ARG A 100 -16.75 7.07 22.37
C ARG A 100 -17.12 7.44 20.93
N PRO A 101 -16.30 8.28 20.27
CA PRO A 101 -16.46 8.57 18.85
C PRO A 101 -16.49 7.29 18.01
N LYS A 102 -17.38 7.25 17.02
CA LYS A 102 -17.38 6.20 16.00
C LYS A 102 -16.19 6.38 15.06
N TYR A 103 -15.65 5.28 14.55
CA TYR A 103 -14.55 5.31 13.57
C TYR A 103 -14.68 4.17 12.54
N ILE A 104 -13.93 4.29 11.45
CA ILE A 104 -13.80 3.24 10.42
C ILE A 104 -12.59 2.39 10.76
N GLU A 105 -12.75 1.08 10.68
CA GLU A 105 -11.68 0.10 10.75
C GLU A 105 -11.70 -0.72 9.45
N VAL A 106 -10.53 -0.98 8.88
CA VAL A 106 -10.39 -1.94 7.76
C VAL A 106 -10.30 -3.35 8.35
N SER A 107 -10.82 -4.34 7.63
CA SER A 107 -10.74 -5.76 8.01
C SER A 107 -9.31 -6.14 8.41
N GLU A 108 -9.18 -6.79 9.56
CA GLU A 108 -7.91 -7.24 10.10
C GLU A 108 -7.20 -8.23 9.16
N GLU A 109 -7.96 -9.05 8.42
CA GLU A 109 -7.41 -9.94 7.39
C GLU A 109 -6.66 -9.15 6.31
N PHE A 110 -7.25 -8.06 5.80
CA PHE A 110 -6.63 -7.20 4.81
C PHE A 110 -5.40 -6.48 5.38
N ARG A 111 -5.49 -6.02 6.63
CA ARG A 111 -4.39 -5.35 7.33
C ARG A 111 -3.18 -6.26 7.49
N LEU A 112 -3.40 -7.49 7.95
CA LEU A 112 -2.34 -8.47 8.19
C LEU A 112 -1.78 -9.04 6.89
N TYR A 113 -2.62 -9.28 5.88
CA TYR A 113 -2.16 -9.81 4.59
C TYR A 113 -1.13 -8.90 3.91
N PHE A 114 -1.28 -7.58 4.02
CA PHE A 114 -0.34 -6.59 3.47
C PHE A 114 0.68 -6.04 4.46
N ASP A 115 0.72 -6.57 5.69
CA ASP A 115 1.56 -6.09 6.80
C ASP A 115 1.47 -4.57 7.00
N LEU A 116 0.25 -4.05 7.07
CA LEU A 116 0.04 -2.61 7.13
C LEU A 116 0.31 -2.06 8.54
N TYR A 117 1.21 -1.09 8.61
CA TYR A 117 1.53 -0.37 9.84
C TYR A 117 0.47 0.71 10.13
N HIS A 118 0.05 0.77 11.40
CA HIS A 118 -0.89 1.79 11.88
C HIS A 118 -0.14 3.04 12.34
N CYS A 119 -0.30 4.15 11.61
CA CYS A 119 0.32 5.42 12.01
C CYS A 119 -0.27 5.91 13.35
N PRO A 120 0.56 6.41 14.29
CA PRO A 120 0.07 6.91 15.59
C PRO A 120 -0.99 8.03 15.50
N SER A 121 -1.04 8.76 14.38
CA SER A 121 -2.08 9.76 14.12
C SER A 121 -3.49 9.18 13.94
N GLY A 122 -3.60 7.86 13.70
CA GLY A 122 -4.86 7.16 13.43
C GLY A 122 -5.52 7.49 12.08
N GLN A 123 -4.88 8.33 11.26
CA GLN A 123 -5.46 8.81 10.00
C GLN A 123 -5.07 7.97 8.79
N LYS A 124 -4.07 7.09 8.93
CA LYS A 124 -3.58 6.28 7.83
C LYS A 124 -3.08 4.91 8.28
N LEU A 125 -3.17 3.96 7.36
CA LEU A 125 -2.35 2.76 7.37
C LEU A 125 -1.34 2.87 6.23
N ILE A 126 -0.10 2.48 6.48
CA ILE A 126 0.97 2.50 5.47
C ILE A 126 1.50 1.10 5.20
N ARG A 127 1.96 0.86 3.98
CA ARG A 127 2.74 -0.32 3.59
C ARG A 127 4.19 0.12 3.41
N ILE A 128 5.12 -0.65 3.95
CA ILE A 128 6.55 -0.50 3.68
C ILE A 128 6.90 -1.45 2.54
N ASP A 129 7.45 -0.93 1.44
CA ASP A 129 7.88 -1.77 0.31
C ASP A 129 9.23 -2.44 0.56
N LYS A 130 9.72 -3.26 -0.39
CA LYS A 130 10.98 -4.00 -0.28
C LYS A 130 12.20 -3.07 -0.18
N GLY A 131 12.13 -1.84 -0.68
CA GLY A 131 13.16 -0.81 -0.54
C GLY A 131 13.11 -0.10 0.81
N GLY A 132 12.00 -0.25 1.55
CA GLY A 132 11.73 0.41 2.83
C GLY A 132 10.90 1.69 2.70
N ASN A 133 10.37 2.01 1.52
CA ASN A 133 9.60 3.22 1.30
C ASN A 133 8.19 3.05 1.85
N GLU A 134 7.70 4.09 2.51
CA GLU A 134 6.34 4.14 3.02
C GLU A 134 5.37 4.55 1.91
N HIS A 135 4.30 3.78 1.76
CA HIS A 135 3.20 4.07 0.85
C HIS A 135 1.90 4.14 1.62
N ASP A 136 1.12 5.20 1.39
CA ASP A 136 -0.25 5.28 1.91
C ASP A 136 -1.06 4.10 1.36
N ALA A 137 -1.53 3.22 2.26
CA ALA A 137 -2.35 2.07 1.91
C ALA A 137 -3.83 2.35 2.15
N VAL A 138 -4.13 3.01 3.27
CA VAL A 138 -5.47 3.43 3.66
C VAL A 138 -5.40 4.84 4.21
N ILE A 139 -6.29 5.71 3.77
CA ILE A 139 -6.43 7.08 4.26
C ILE A 139 -7.84 7.22 4.83
N TYR A 140 -7.92 7.58 6.11
CA TYR A 140 -9.17 7.81 6.82
C TYR A 140 -9.49 9.30 6.88
N THR A 141 -10.75 9.62 6.64
CA THR A 141 -11.35 10.92 6.94
C THR A 141 -12.24 10.76 8.16
N THR A 142 -12.10 11.64 9.15
CA THR A 142 -12.82 11.51 10.43
C THR A 142 -13.84 12.61 10.64
N GLN A 143 -14.91 12.28 11.37
CA GLN A 143 -15.97 13.22 11.68
C GLN A 143 -15.45 14.47 12.42
N GLU A 144 -14.50 14.29 13.32
CA GLU A 144 -13.95 15.37 14.16
C GLU A 144 -13.10 16.36 13.36
N LYS A 145 -12.36 15.87 12.36
CA LYS A 145 -11.44 16.70 11.57
C LYS A 145 -12.11 17.32 10.34
N ASP A 146 -12.90 16.54 9.63
CA ASP A 146 -13.35 16.86 8.28
C ASP A 146 -14.89 17.02 8.18
N GLY A 147 -15.62 16.68 9.25
CA GLY A 147 -17.08 16.78 9.31
C GLY A 147 -17.83 15.62 8.64
N TYR A 148 -17.12 14.60 8.17
CA TYR A 148 -17.69 13.37 7.62
C TYR A 148 -16.75 12.18 7.79
N LEU A 149 -17.23 10.98 7.49
CA LEU A 149 -16.50 9.74 7.68
C LEU A 149 -16.27 9.08 6.31
N SER A 150 -15.02 8.80 5.93
CA SER A 150 -14.69 8.05 4.70
C SER A 150 -13.38 7.28 4.83
N ALA A 151 -13.19 6.33 3.92
CA ALA A 151 -11.92 5.63 3.73
C ALA A 151 -11.60 5.53 2.24
N ASP A 152 -10.35 5.84 1.90
CA ASP A 152 -9.78 5.72 0.57
C ASP A 152 -8.64 4.68 0.66
N ILE A 153 -8.70 3.62 -0.14
CA ILE A 153 -7.74 2.49 -0.09
C ILE A 153 -6.99 2.38 -1.42
N SER A 154 -5.69 2.09 -1.35
CA SER A 154 -4.84 1.86 -2.53
C SER A 154 -5.48 0.84 -3.48
N ARG A 155 -5.69 1.28 -4.73
CA ARG A 155 -6.33 0.47 -5.76
C ARG A 155 -5.52 -0.78 -6.08
N LYS A 156 -4.20 -0.67 -6.07
CA LYS A 156 -3.28 -1.80 -6.29
C LYS A 156 -3.49 -2.90 -5.25
N LEU A 157 -3.61 -2.54 -3.97
CA LEU A 157 -3.82 -3.51 -2.89
C LEU A 157 -5.22 -4.15 -2.96
N LEU A 158 -6.25 -3.37 -3.29
CA LEU A 158 -7.60 -3.89 -3.50
C LEU A 158 -7.65 -4.92 -4.63
N ASP A 159 -7.07 -4.60 -5.79
CA ASP A 159 -7.04 -5.49 -6.95
C ASP A 159 -6.30 -6.80 -6.64
N GLU A 160 -5.16 -6.71 -5.95
CA GLU A 160 -4.37 -7.89 -5.54
C GLU A 160 -5.14 -8.76 -4.55
N PHE A 161 -5.78 -8.17 -3.55
CA PHE A 161 -6.57 -8.91 -2.57
C PHE A 161 -7.76 -9.60 -3.21
N CYS A 162 -8.47 -8.91 -4.12
CA CYS A 162 -9.58 -9.48 -4.89
C CYS A 162 -9.13 -10.70 -5.71
N LEU A 163 -7.96 -10.60 -6.35
CA LEU A 163 -7.37 -11.68 -7.14
C LEU A 163 -7.02 -12.90 -6.28
N VAL A 164 -6.38 -12.71 -5.11
CA VAL A 164 -5.99 -13.81 -4.22
C VAL A 164 -7.19 -14.51 -3.60
N LYS A 165 -8.25 -13.75 -3.30
CA LYS A 165 -9.45 -14.23 -2.61
C LYS A 165 -10.54 -14.75 -3.55
N ASN A 166 -10.43 -14.52 -4.87
CA ASN A 166 -11.44 -14.88 -5.87
C ASN A 166 -12.78 -14.20 -5.58
N VAL A 167 -12.69 -12.89 -5.40
CA VAL A 167 -13.81 -12.03 -5.07
C VAL A 167 -13.80 -10.79 -5.95
N HIS A 168 -14.97 -10.21 -6.13
CA HIS A 168 -15.14 -8.85 -6.61
C HIS A 168 -15.27 -7.90 -5.42
N LEU A 169 -14.64 -6.73 -5.50
CA LEU A 169 -14.95 -5.61 -4.60
C LEU A 169 -16.28 -4.99 -5.04
N ALA A 170 -17.27 -4.99 -4.16
CA ALA A 170 -18.51 -4.26 -4.33
C ALA A 170 -18.42 -2.90 -3.65
N ILE A 171 -18.72 -1.84 -4.40
CA ILE A 171 -19.05 -0.52 -3.86
C ILE A 171 -20.55 -0.36 -3.93
N PHE A 172 -21.19 -0.48 -2.77
CA PHE A 172 -22.60 -0.22 -2.56
C PHE A 172 -22.83 1.28 -2.38
N PHE A 173 -23.90 1.79 -2.96
CA PHE A 173 -24.23 3.20 -2.87
C PHE A 173 -25.72 3.44 -2.64
N GLU A 174 -25.99 4.50 -1.90
CA GLU A 174 -27.31 5.10 -1.73
C GLU A 174 -27.11 6.62 -1.72
N ILE A 175 -27.65 7.29 -2.72
CA ILE A 175 -27.60 8.74 -2.89
C ILE A 175 -29.01 9.28 -2.76
N GLY A 176 -29.25 10.17 -1.81
CA GLY A 176 -30.51 10.88 -1.64
C GLY A 176 -30.35 12.33 -2.08
N ARG A 177 -31.36 12.91 -2.74
CA ARG A 177 -31.46 14.35 -2.99
C ARG A 177 -32.81 14.85 -2.49
N GLU A 178 -32.79 15.84 -1.60
CA GLU A 178 -33.98 16.53 -1.14
C GLU A 178 -34.55 17.41 -2.27
N LEU A 179 -35.85 17.33 -2.49
CA LEU A 179 -36.55 18.07 -3.55
C LEU A 179 -37.44 19.14 -2.92
N GLU A 180 -37.16 20.39 -3.27
CA GLU A 180 -37.95 21.53 -2.79
C GLU A 180 -39.31 21.60 -3.53
N SER A 181 -39.30 21.46 -4.86
CA SER A 181 -40.50 21.51 -5.69
C SER A 181 -41.40 20.28 -5.53
N PRO A 182 -42.73 20.45 -5.65
CA PRO A 182 -43.68 19.35 -5.79
C PRO A 182 -43.37 18.45 -6.99
N PHE A 183 -43.81 17.19 -6.92
CA PHE A 183 -43.59 16.22 -7.99
C PHE A 183 -44.27 16.63 -9.29
N GLU A 184 -45.43 17.28 -9.20
CA GLU A 184 -46.21 17.79 -10.33
C GLU A 184 -45.44 18.84 -11.14
N GLU A 185 -44.74 19.76 -10.47
CA GLU A 185 -43.91 20.78 -11.11
C GLU A 185 -42.66 20.19 -11.76
N LEU A 186 -42.13 19.12 -11.18
CA LEU A 186 -40.96 18.40 -11.69
C LEU A 186 -41.32 17.40 -12.80
N GLY A 187 -42.60 17.10 -12.99
CA GLY A 187 -43.08 16.12 -13.95
C GLY A 187 -42.69 14.69 -13.59
N VAL A 188 -42.61 14.38 -12.30
CA VAL A 188 -42.27 13.04 -11.77
C VAL A 188 -43.36 12.54 -10.82
N SER A 189 -43.27 11.28 -10.40
CA SER A 189 -44.19 10.60 -9.50
C SER A 189 -43.46 9.60 -8.62
N PRO A 190 -43.95 9.30 -7.40
CA PRO A 190 -43.42 8.21 -6.57
C PRO A 190 -43.47 6.82 -7.22
N LYS A 191 -44.23 6.66 -8.31
CA LYS A 191 -44.29 5.42 -9.10
C LYS A 191 -43.19 5.34 -10.16
N ASP A 192 -42.56 6.47 -10.48
CA ASP A 192 -41.52 6.52 -11.50
C ASP A 192 -40.24 5.87 -10.97
N LYS A 193 -39.68 5.02 -11.83
CA LYS A 193 -38.45 4.29 -11.59
C LYS A 193 -37.58 4.35 -12.83
N GLU A 194 -36.28 4.53 -12.63
CA GLU A 194 -35.29 4.43 -13.69
C GLU A 194 -34.25 3.37 -13.29
N ASP A 195 -34.21 2.27 -14.04
CA ASP A 195 -33.19 1.23 -13.90
C ASP A 195 -31.95 1.58 -14.73
N TYR A 196 -30.79 1.30 -14.15
CA TYR A 196 -29.49 1.39 -14.80
C TYR A 196 -28.81 0.02 -14.68
N ASP A 197 -28.57 -0.60 -15.83
CA ASP A 197 -28.06 -1.97 -15.92
C ASP A 197 -26.96 -2.01 -16.98
N GLU A 198 -25.73 -2.15 -16.52
CA GLU A 198 -24.52 -2.21 -17.34
C GLU A 198 -23.58 -3.27 -16.75
N ASP A 199 -22.52 -3.60 -17.49
CA ASP A 199 -21.54 -4.57 -17.00
C ASP A 199 -20.98 -4.17 -15.64
N LEU A 200 -21.07 -5.09 -14.68
CA LEU A 200 -20.68 -4.91 -13.27
C LEU A 200 -21.28 -3.67 -12.58
N PHE A 201 -22.41 -3.15 -13.06
CA PHE A 201 -23.09 -1.98 -12.48
C PHE A 201 -24.60 -2.15 -12.50
N ARG A 202 -25.23 -2.04 -11.32
CA ARG A 202 -26.68 -2.12 -11.17
C ARG A 202 -27.19 -1.02 -10.26
N ALA A 203 -28.14 -0.21 -10.72
CA ALA A 203 -28.79 0.81 -9.92
C ALA A 203 -30.26 0.99 -10.26
N GLU A 204 -31.03 1.52 -9.31
CA GLU A 204 -32.40 2.00 -9.52
C GLU A 204 -32.52 3.38 -8.89
N GLN A 205 -33.09 4.32 -9.64
CA GLN A 205 -33.54 5.59 -9.12
C GLN A 205 -35.06 5.56 -8.93
N PHE A 206 -35.53 6.11 -7.81
CA PHE A 206 -36.95 6.28 -7.55
C PHE A 206 -37.21 7.53 -6.69
N TYR A 207 -38.48 7.92 -6.60
CA TYR A 207 -38.93 9.08 -5.83
C TYR A 207 -39.82 8.65 -4.66
N PHE A 208 -39.74 9.35 -3.54
CA PHE A 208 -40.62 9.11 -2.40
C PHE A 208 -40.90 10.38 -1.60
N GLN A 209 -41.96 10.33 -0.79
CA GLN A 209 -42.33 11.38 0.13
C GLN A 209 -42.50 10.81 1.54
N PHE A 210 -41.80 11.37 2.52
CA PHE A 210 -41.96 11.00 3.94
C PHE A 210 -42.64 12.12 4.71
N GLY A 211 -43.61 11.76 5.55
CA GLY A 211 -44.23 12.71 6.51
C GLY A 211 -45.00 13.87 5.86
N GLY A 212 -45.45 13.74 4.61
CA GLY A 212 -46.28 14.72 3.91
C GLY A 212 -45.56 15.98 3.42
N SER A 213 -44.36 16.30 3.90
CA SER A 213 -43.63 17.53 3.53
C SER A 213 -42.30 17.28 2.82
N LYS A 214 -41.57 16.22 3.15
CA LYS A 214 -40.25 15.95 2.57
C LYS A 214 -40.35 15.06 1.35
N ARG A 215 -39.89 15.57 0.21
CA ARG A 215 -39.81 14.86 -1.07
C ARG A 215 -38.36 14.58 -1.40
N SER A 216 -38.06 13.41 -1.95
CA SER A 216 -36.69 13.07 -2.29
C SER A 216 -36.60 12.18 -3.52
N ALA A 217 -35.53 12.35 -4.28
CA ALA A 217 -35.03 11.36 -5.22
C ALA A 217 -34.01 10.47 -4.49
N ARG A 218 -34.01 9.17 -4.79
CA ARG A 218 -32.99 8.26 -4.28
C ARG A 218 -32.48 7.37 -5.40
N LEU A 219 -31.16 7.22 -5.44
CA LEU A 219 -30.44 6.28 -6.29
C LEU A 219 -29.80 5.25 -5.38
N ILE A 220 -30.15 3.98 -5.54
CA ILE A 220 -29.55 2.86 -4.80
C ILE A 220 -28.98 1.85 -5.78
N GLY A 221 -27.84 1.27 -5.44
CA GLY A 221 -27.24 0.26 -6.28
C GLY A 221 -25.87 -0.20 -5.81
N LYS A 222 -25.17 -0.83 -6.74
CA LYS A 222 -23.82 -1.34 -6.55
C LYS A 222 -23.02 -1.28 -7.84
N ARG A 223 -21.71 -1.07 -7.68
CA ARG A 223 -20.71 -1.26 -8.72
C ARG A 223 -19.73 -2.31 -8.24
N LEU A 224 -19.43 -3.28 -9.09
CA LEU A 224 -18.47 -4.32 -8.81
C LEU A 224 -17.16 -4.03 -9.55
N PHE A 225 -16.05 -4.33 -8.89
CA PHE A 225 -14.72 -4.28 -9.46
C PHE A 225 -14.17 -5.70 -9.43
N PRO A 226 -13.83 -6.28 -10.59
CA PRO A 226 -13.30 -7.63 -10.64
C PRO A 226 -11.92 -7.66 -9.98
N GLY A 227 -11.54 -8.80 -9.40
CA GLY A 227 -10.12 -9.12 -9.31
C GLY A 227 -9.53 -9.04 -10.71
N ARG A 228 -8.30 -8.54 -10.87
CA ARG A 228 -7.64 -8.49 -12.19
C ARG A 228 -7.79 -9.84 -12.90
N ASP A 229 -7.92 -9.80 -14.22
CA ASP A 229 -7.94 -11.03 -15.02
C ASP A 229 -6.78 -11.91 -14.57
N ARG A 230 -7.15 -13.11 -14.14
CA ARG A 230 -6.22 -14.21 -13.95
C ARG A 230 -5.62 -14.48 -15.33
N THR A 231 -4.56 -13.76 -15.68
CA THR A 231 -3.51 -14.37 -16.49
C THR A 231 -3.14 -15.68 -15.78
N ASP A 232 -2.72 -16.72 -16.49
CA ASP A 232 -2.57 -18.11 -15.99
C ASP A 232 -1.58 -18.33 -14.82
N LYS A 233 -1.32 -17.29 -14.02
CA LYS A 233 -0.26 -17.11 -13.06
C LYS A 233 -0.84 -17.02 -11.65
N GLY A 234 -0.21 -17.71 -10.72
CA GLY A 234 -0.57 -17.62 -9.31
C GLY A 234 -0.25 -16.24 -8.72
N PRO A 235 -0.81 -15.87 -7.55
CA PRO A 235 -0.50 -14.61 -6.86
C PRO A 235 1.00 -14.37 -6.61
N TRP A 236 1.77 -15.44 -6.45
CA TRP A 236 3.22 -15.42 -6.22
C TRP A 236 4.01 -14.98 -7.46
N GLU A 237 3.48 -15.24 -8.65
CA GLU A 237 4.10 -14.92 -9.94
C GLU A 237 3.87 -13.45 -10.34
N LEU A 238 2.92 -12.75 -9.70
CA LEU A 238 2.72 -11.31 -9.87
C LEU A 238 3.92 -10.49 -9.36
N TYR A 239 4.71 -11.08 -8.46
CA TYR A 239 5.84 -10.43 -7.81
C TYR A 239 7.19 -10.73 -8.49
N ASP A 240 7.32 -11.84 -9.21
CA ASP A 240 8.61 -12.34 -9.73
C ASP A 240 8.94 -11.90 -11.17
N GLU A 241 7.94 -11.54 -11.99
CA GLU A 241 8.19 -11.34 -13.44
C GLU A 241 8.48 -9.89 -13.87
N THR A 242 8.26 -8.91 -13.00
CA THR A 242 8.52 -7.49 -13.29
C THR A 242 9.72 -6.94 -12.53
N GLU A 243 10.53 -7.77 -11.88
CA GLU A 243 11.76 -7.29 -11.25
C GLU A 243 12.77 -6.93 -12.35
N GLU A 244 12.76 -5.66 -12.72
CA GLU A 244 13.75 -5.04 -13.58
C GLU A 244 15.09 -4.96 -12.84
N PHE A 245 16.18 -5.26 -13.55
CA PHE A 245 17.52 -5.21 -13.00
C PHE A 245 18.38 -4.27 -13.82
N GLU A 246 19.27 -3.57 -13.13
CA GLU A 246 20.16 -2.61 -13.75
C GLU A 246 21.50 -3.22 -14.17
N GLU A 247 22.13 -2.54 -15.13
CA GLU A 247 23.50 -2.84 -15.55
C GLU A 247 24.47 -1.81 -15.00
N PHE A 248 25.60 -2.31 -14.48
CA PHE A 248 26.63 -1.51 -13.86
C PHE A 248 27.96 -1.65 -14.60
N ILE A 249 28.75 -0.58 -14.58
CA ILE A 249 30.12 -0.53 -15.11
C ILE A 249 31.02 -1.36 -14.20
N VAL A 250 31.61 -2.42 -14.77
CA VAL A 250 32.53 -3.35 -14.09
C VAL A 250 33.96 -3.27 -14.65
N GLY A 251 34.18 -2.47 -15.69
CA GLY A 251 35.46 -2.39 -16.36
C GLY A 251 35.50 -1.40 -17.51
N VAL A 252 36.67 -1.33 -18.15
CA VAL A 252 36.91 -0.56 -19.37
C VAL A 252 37.61 -1.49 -20.36
N ASP A 253 37.14 -1.50 -21.60
CA ASP A 253 37.73 -2.31 -22.68
C ASP A 253 39.03 -1.69 -23.23
N GLU A 254 39.70 -2.40 -24.13
CA GLU A 254 40.94 -1.94 -24.77
C GLU A 254 40.79 -0.61 -25.52
N GLN A 255 39.57 -0.22 -25.88
CA GLN A 255 39.25 1.03 -26.57
C GLN A 255 38.82 2.15 -25.62
N GLY A 256 38.87 1.94 -24.30
CA GLY A 256 38.47 2.94 -23.32
C GLY A 256 36.96 3.03 -23.09
N ARG A 257 36.17 2.09 -23.60
CA ARG A 257 34.70 2.07 -23.44
C ARG A 257 34.31 1.28 -22.20
N HIS A 258 33.28 1.73 -21.50
CA HIS A 258 32.79 1.06 -20.31
C HIS A 258 32.18 -0.30 -20.65
N VAL A 259 32.62 -1.34 -19.92
CA VAL A 259 31.99 -2.67 -19.92
C VAL A 259 30.91 -2.66 -18.86
N LYS A 260 29.67 -2.92 -19.27
CA LYS A 260 28.51 -3.00 -18.37
C LYS A 260 28.04 -4.44 -18.24
N VAL A 261 27.63 -4.83 -17.03
CA VAL A 261 27.10 -6.16 -16.74
C VAL A 261 25.85 -6.01 -15.88
N SER A 262 24.83 -6.81 -16.21
CA SER A 262 23.57 -6.95 -15.47
C SER A 262 23.81 -7.47 -14.05
N CYS A 263 23.20 -6.84 -13.04
CA CYS A 263 23.17 -7.38 -11.68
C CYS A 263 22.07 -8.42 -11.46
N LYS A 264 21.35 -8.86 -12.51
CA LYS A 264 20.27 -9.83 -12.36
C LYS A 264 20.79 -11.15 -11.76
N PRO A 265 20.19 -11.68 -10.68
CA PRO A 265 20.67 -12.90 -10.02
C PRO A 265 20.78 -14.12 -10.94
N GLN A 266 19.90 -14.23 -11.94
CA GLN A 266 19.94 -15.32 -12.92
C GLN A 266 21.17 -15.27 -13.83
N ASP A 267 21.64 -14.07 -14.18
CA ASP A 267 22.82 -13.88 -15.03
C ASP A 267 24.10 -14.18 -14.22
N ILE A 268 24.14 -13.71 -12.96
CA ILE A 268 25.25 -13.98 -12.02
C ILE A 268 25.38 -15.48 -11.72
N ARG A 269 24.28 -16.24 -11.69
CA ARG A 269 24.33 -17.70 -11.48
C ARG A 269 24.99 -18.46 -12.64
N GLN A 270 24.99 -17.89 -13.85
CA GLN A 270 25.64 -18.52 -15.02
C GLN A 270 27.15 -18.34 -14.97
N ASP A 271 27.63 -17.23 -14.40
CA ASP A 271 29.04 -16.98 -14.17
C ASP A 271 29.27 -16.40 -12.76
N ALA A 272 29.63 -17.29 -11.83
CA ALA A 272 29.88 -16.94 -10.44
C ALA A 272 31.03 -15.94 -10.26
N SER A 273 31.93 -15.78 -11.25
CA SER A 273 32.98 -14.76 -11.18
C SER A 273 32.40 -13.34 -11.24
N LEU A 274 31.25 -13.16 -11.91
CA LEU A 274 30.53 -11.89 -11.96
C LEU A 274 30.01 -11.47 -10.59
N PHE A 275 29.71 -12.42 -9.70
CA PHE A 275 29.28 -12.09 -8.33
C PHE A 275 30.32 -11.18 -7.66
N TYR A 276 31.61 -11.49 -7.83
CA TYR A 276 32.72 -10.81 -7.19
C TYR A 276 33.27 -9.62 -8.00
N ALA A 277 32.64 -9.25 -9.12
CA ALA A 277 33.05 -8.09 -9.89
C ALA A 277 32.84 -6.81 -9.06
N PRO A 278 33.90 -6.02 -8.77
CA PRO A 278 33.75 -4.78 -8.02
C PRO A 278 33.12 -3.70 -8.91
N VAL A 279 32.08 -3.07 -8.39
CA VAL A 279 31.39 -1.94 -9.00
C VAL A 279 31.68 -0.70 -8.16
N TYR A 280 32.04 0.40 -8.81
CA TYR A 280 32.47 1.61 -8.12
C TYR A 280 31.43 2.74 -8.24
N PHE A 281 31.31 3.49 -7.15
CA PHE A 281 30.34 4.57 -6.99
C PHE A 281 30.98 5.79 -6.37
N ARG A 282 30.53 6.98 -6.79
CA ARG A 282 30.94 8.23 -6.12
C ARG A 282 30.37 8.24 -4.70
N LYS A 283 31.10 8.85 -3.76
CA LYS A 283 30.75 8.84 -2.32
C LYS A 283 29.37 9.44 -2.01
N GLU A 284 28.93 10.37 -2.86
CA GLU A 284 27.64 11.05 -2.79
C GLU A 284 26.45 10.07 -2.86
N VAL A 285 26.65 8.84 -3.35
CA VAL A 285 25.62 7.79 -3.27
C VAL A 285 25.12 7.59 -1.84
N LEU A 286 25.96 7.78 -0.82
CA LEU A 286 25.54 7.62 0.58
C LEU A 286 24.80 8.81 1.18
N SER A 287 24.78 9.97 0.50
CA SER A 287 24.16 11.18 1.04
C SER A 287 22.70 10.99 1.40
N LYS A 288 21.93 10.27 0.57
CA LYS A 288 20.53 9.88 0.84
C LYS A 288 20.38 9.10 2.14
N TYR A 289 21.28 8.15 2.41
CA TYR A 289 21.16 7.25 3.56
C TYR A 289 21.56 7.97 4.85
N TYR A 290 22.61 8.81 4.81
CA TYR A 290 22.99 9.64 5.95
C TYR A 290 21.93 10.68 6.33
N SER A 291 21.16 11.18 5.37
CA SER A 291 20.12 12.19 5.63
C SER A 291 18.83 11.63 6.23
N HIS A 292 18.69 10.30 6.34
CA HIS A 292 17.49 9.62 6.84
C HIS A 292 17.85 8.53 7.88
N PRO A 293 18.47 8.89 9.03
CA PRO A 293 18.93 7.95 10.05
C PRO A 293 17.80 7.21 10.77
N GLU A 294 16.55 7.65 10.64
CA GLU A 294 15.36 6.95 11.13
C GLU A 294 15.06 5.67 10.35
N ARG A 295 15.61 5.55 9.13
CA ARG A 295 15.38 4.43 8.22
C ARG A 295 16.64 3.65 7.89
N TYR A 296 17.76 4.35 7.74
CA TYR A 296 19.01 3.73 7.28
C TYR A 296 20.12 3.84 8.32
N GLU A 297 20.97 2.82 8.32
CA GLU A 297 22.19 2.79 9.11
C GLU A 297 23.40 2.54 8.22
N VAL A 298 24.34 3.48 8.23
CA VAL A 298 25.62 3.34 7.52
C VAL A 298 26.72 3.02 8.54
N GLN A 299 27.20 1.79 8.48
CA GLN A 299 28.30 1.27 9.27
C GLN A 299 29.58 1.15 8.43
N ASP A 300 30.67 0.75 9.07
CA ASP A 300 31.87 0.32 8.37
C ASP A 300 31.57 -0.95 7.55
N GLY A 301 31.66 -0.80 6.23
CA GLY A 301 31.49 -1.86 5.27
C GLY A 301 30.05 -2.34 5.02
N HIS A 302 29.03 -1.71 5.64
CA HIS A 302 27.63 -2.12 5.49
C HIS A 302 26.68 -0.92 5.47
N LEU A 303 25.63 -1.04 4.66
CA LEU A 303 24.45 -0.18 4.65
C LEU A 303 23.22 -1.03 4.99
N PHE A 304 22.40 -0.58 5.94
CA PHE A 304 21.16 -1.24 6.32
C PHE A 304 19.95 -0.34 6.08
N CYS A 305 18.83 -0.94 5.69
CA CYS A 305 17.50 -0.34 5.78
C CYS A 305 16.71 -1.10 6.85
N GLY A 306 16.79 -0.64 8.09
CA GLY A 306 16.30 -1.38 9.26
C GLY A 306 16.75 -2.85 9.24
N SER A 307 15.82 -3.77 9.47
CA SER A 307 16.04 -5.23 9.31
C SER A 307 15.56 -5.78 7.97
N LEU A 308 15.18 -4.91 7.02
CA LEU A 308 14.55 -5.30 5.76
C LEU A 308 15.59 -5.83 4.76
N TRP A 309 16.67 -5.08 4.57
CA TRP A 309 17.79 -5.48 3.73
C TRP A 309 19.10 -4.85 4.21
N GLY A 310 20.20 -5.47 3.80
CA GLY A 310 21.56 -4.99 4.04
C GLY A 310 22.41 -5.14 2.79
N LEU A 311 23.21 -4.12 2.50
CA LEU A 311 24.16 -4.09 1.40
C LEU A 311 25.58 -4.05 1.96
N ARG A 312 26.39 -5.05 1.60
CA ARG A 312 27.83 -5.01 1.90
C ARG A 312 28.51 -4.08 0.92
N MET A 313 29.43 -3.27 1.42
CA MET A 313 30.19 -2.33 0.60
C MET A 313 31.56 -2.09 1.19
N ASP A 314 32.44 -1.46 0.44
CA ASP A 314 33.65 -0.83 0.93
C ASP A 314 33.44 0.69 0.86
N ASN A 315 33.29 1.31 2.03
CA ASN A 315 33.17 2.75 2.20
C ASN A 315 34.41 3.38 2.86
N ASP A 316 35.52 2.64 2.94
CA ASP A 316 36.77 3.09 3.56
C ASP A 316 37.75 3.69 2.55
N HIS A 317 37.57 3.42 1.26
CA HIS A 317 38.42 4.00 0.21
C HIS A 317 38.26 5.53 0.16
N GLN A 318 39.35 6.26 -0.11
CA GLN A 318 39.34 7.74 -0.06
C GLN A 318 38.51 8.38 -1.18
N ASP A 319 38.50 7.76 -2.37
CA ASP A 319 37.95 8.37 -3.58
C ASP A 319 36.58 7.83 -4.00
N HIS A 320 36.21 6.62 -3.58
CA HIS A 320 35.03 5.92 -4.08
C HIS A 320 34.47 4.96 -3.05
N ILE A 321 33.27 4.45 -3.34
CA ILE A 321 32.68 3.29 -2.68
C ILE A 321 32.74 2.13 -3.66
N SER A 322 32.97 0.92 -3.16
CA SER A 322 32.85 -0.28 -4.00
C SER A 322 31.85 -1.27 -3.42
N VAL A 323 31.14 -1.96 -4.31
CA VAL A 323 30.14 -2.99 -3.99
C VAL A 323 30.34 -4.14 -4.96
N LEU A 324 30.15 -5.37 -4.52
CA LEU A 324 30.16 -6.50 -5.43
C LEU A 324 28.89 -6.50 -6.28
N LEU A 325 29.01 -6.77 -7.59
CA LEU A 325 27.86 -6.79 -8.50
C LEU A 325 26.76 -7.76 -8.02
N GLY A 326 27.17 -8.88 -7.42
CA GLY A 326 26.26 -9.83 -6.81
C GLY A 326 25.39 -9.23 -5.71
N ASP A 327 26.00 -8.49 -4.79
CA ASP A 327 25.30 -7.87 -3.67
C ASP A 327 24.30 -6.80 -4.15
N LEU A 328 24.59 -6.05 -5.20
CA LEU A 328 23.63 -5.10 -5.80
C LEU A 328 22.38 -5.81 -6.32
N GLY A 329 22.54 -6.97 -6.94
CA GLY A 329 21.45 -7.78 -7.48
C GLY A 329 20.60 -8.48 -6.43
N THR A 330 21.21 -8.88 -5.32
CA THR A 330 20.51 -9.65 -4.28
C THR A 330 19.95 -8.79 -3.15
N SER A 331 20.57 -7.63 -2.88
CA SER A 331 20.21 -6.79 -1.73
C SER A 331 19.37 -5.57 -2.08
N LEU A 332 19.39 -5.09 -3.33
CA LEU A 332 18.70 -3.86 -3.72
C LEU A 332 17.55 -4.16 -4.67
N GLU A 333 16.40 -3.54 -4.40
CA GLU A 333 15.31 -3.46 -5.38
C GLU A 333 15.65 -2.52 -6.54
N HIS A 334 14.90 -2.63 -7.64
CA HIS A 334 15.15 -1.87 -8.86
C HIS A 334 15.24 -0.34 -8.64
N SER A 335 14.39 0.22 -7.77
CA SER A 335 14.39 1.66 -7.48
C SER A 335 15.70 2.12 -6.82
N GLU A 336 16.26 1.31 -5.92
CA GLU A 336 17.56 1.55 -5.30
C GLU A 336 18.68 1.31 -6.32
N GLN A 337 18.60 0.26 -7.14
CA GLN A 337 19.58 0.01 -8.20
C GLN A 337 19.71 1.20 -9.16
N LEU A 338 18.59 1.81 -9.58
CA LEU A 338 18.57 3.03 -10.39
C LEU A 338 19.29 4.20 -9.71
N TYR A 339 19.03 4.39 -8.41
CA TYR A 339 19.70 5.42 -7.61
C TYR A 339 21.22 5.18 -7.58
N TRP A 340 21.66 3.96 -7.26
CA TRP A 340 23.08 3.59 -7.26
C TRP A 340 23.72 3.75 -8.64
N ARG A 341 23.03 3.34 -9.70
CA ARG A 341 23.48 3.47 -11.09
C ARG A 341 23.81 4.91 -11.48
N SER A 342 23.06 5.89 -10.94
CA SER A 342 23.33 7.31 -11.22
C SER A 342 24.69 7.81 -10.70
N PHE A 343 25.29 7.11 -9.73
CA PHE A 343 26.61 7.39 -9.18
C PHE A 343 27.68 6.41 -9.67
N ASN A 344 27.32 5.42 -10.48
CA ASN A 344 28.25 4.41 -10.97
C ASN A 344 29.26 5.02 -11.96
N PHE A 345 30.54 4.74 -11.76
CA PHE A 345 31.62 5.20 -12.62
C PHE A 345 32.81 4.25 -12.56
N TRP A 346 33.78 4.43 -13.46
CA TRP A 346 35.06 3.73 -13.38
C TRP A 346 36.13 4.67 -12.81
N PRO A 347 36.75 4.36 -11.65
CA PRO A 347 37.76 5.23 -11.04
C PRO A 347 39.11 5.10 -11.74
N THR A 348 39.95 6.14 -11.61
CA THR A 348 41.32 6.12 -12.11
C THR A 348 42.18 5.07 -11.42
N ASN A 349 41.95 4.85 -10.12
CA ASN A 349 42.63 3.85 -9.29
C ASN A 349 41.61 2.83 -8.78
N PRO A 350 41.22 1.84 -9.60
CA PRO A 350 40.28 0.80 -9.16
C PRO A 350 40.94 -0.09 -8.12
N GLY A 351 40.21 -0.42 -7.07
CA GLY A 351 40.68 -1.28 -6.00
C GLY A 351 39.80 -1.19 -4.75
N LEU A 352 39.98 -2.17 -3.87
CA LEU A 352 39.42 -2.16 -2.52
C LEU A 352 40.32 -1.35 -1.58
N SER A 353 39.74 -0.78 -0.54
CA SER A 353 40.50 -0.23 0.58
C SER A 353 41.31 -1.33 1.29
N PRO A 354 42.39 -0.98 2.00
CA PRO A 354 43.20 -1.96 2.72
C PRO A 354 42.40 -2.75 3.77
N SER A 355 41.43 -2.11 4.46
CA SER A 355 40.54 -2.79 5.40
C SER A 355 39.57 -3.74 4.68
N ALA A 356 39.00 -3.35 3.54
CA ALA A 356 38.08 -4.18 2.76
C ALA A 356 38.79 -5.38 2.12
N PHE A 357 40.01 -5.20 1.62
CA PHE A 357 40.82 -6.30 1.09
C PHE A 357 41.15 -7.33 2.18
N ARG A 358 41.59 -6.89 3.36
CA ARG A 358 41.88 -7.78 4.50
C ARG A 358 40.65 -8.58 4.93
N ARG A 359 39.50 -7.91 5.07
CA ARG A 359 38.24 -8.55 5.49
C ARG A 359 37.64 -9.46 4.43
N GLY A 360 37.47 -8.94 3.21
CA GLY A 360 36.73 -9.60 2.13
C GLY A 360 37.55 -10.63 1.35
N VAL A 361 38.87 -10.49 1.28
CA VAL A 361 39.74 -11.38 0.49
C VAL A 361 40.61 -12.27 1.39
N LEU A 362 41.20 -11.73 2.47
CA LEU A 362 42.09 -12.50 3.34
C LEU A 362 41.38 -13.16 4.54
N GLY A 363 40.15 -12.74 4.85
CA GLY A 363 39.40 -13.23 6.01
C GLY A 363 39.96 -12.76 7.36
N GLU A 364 40.69 -11.64 7.38
CA GLU A 364 41.31 -11.08 8.57
C GLU A 364 40.39 -10.07 9.26
N PHE A 365 40.48 -9.98 10.59
CA PHE A 365 39.89 -8.86 11.32
C PHE A 365 40.71 -7.59 11.07
N ALA A 366 40.06 -6.54 10.58
CA ALA A 366 40.69 -5.24 10.37
C ALA A 366 39.75 -4.13 10.87
N SER A 367 40.31 -3.15 11.58
CA SER A 367 39.60 -1.91 11.93
C SER A 367 39.38 -1.04 10.68
N PRO A 368 38.35 -0.17 10.70
CA PRO A 368 38.13 0.78 9.63
C PRO A 368 39.34 1.71 9.46
N ASP A 369 39.63 2.05 8.20
CA ASP A 369 40.65 3.06 7.88
C ASP A 369 40.05 4.47 7.86
N SER A 370 38.74 4.61 7.61
CA SER A 370 38.02 5.89 7.61
C SER A 370 38.03 6.58 8.98
N VAL A 371 38.34 7.88 9.00
CA VAL A 371 38.34 8.70 10.23
C VAL A 371 36.97 8.71 10.91
N GLU A 372 35.89 8.78 10.12
CA GLU A 372 34.52 8.78 10.64
C GLU A 372 34.21 7.49 11.40
N HIS A 373 34.52 6.34 10.80
CA HIS A 373 34.22 5.03 11.38
C HIS A 373 35.10 4.72 12.58
N ARG A 374 36.38 5.10 12.53
CA ARG A 374 37.28 5.02 13.70
C ARG A 374 36.78 5.87 14.86
N PHE A 375 36.28 7.07 14.59
CA PHE A 375 35.68 7.93 15.62
C PHE A 375 34.42 7.29 16.22
N LYS A 376 33.50 6.79 15.38
CA LYS A 376 32.29 6.09 15.83
C LYS A 376 32.63 4.88 16.71
N GLU A 377 33.62 4.07 16.30
CA GLU A 377 34.08 2.91 17.07
C GLU A 377 34.62 3.32 18.44
N GLN A 378 35.54 4.30 18.48
CA GLN A 378 36.12 4.79 19.73
C GLN A 378 35.08 5.45 20.65
N PHE A 379 34.14 6.21 20.09
CA PHE A 379 33.07 6.84 20.85
C PHE A 379 32.11 5.80 21.45
N ALA A 380 31.76 4.75 20.70
CA ALA A 380 30.96 3.65 21.22
C ALA A 380 31.68 2.87 22.32
N GLN A 381 32.98 2.63 22.18
CA GLN A 381 33.81 2.02 23.23
C GLN A 381 33.85 2.89 24.49
N PHE A 382 34.06 4.20 24.33
CA PHE A 382 34.04 5.17 25.42
C PHE A 382 32.70 5.14 26.17
N ASN A 383 31.57 5.21 25.45
CA ASN A 383 30.24 5.19 26.07
C ASN A 383 29.99 3.88 26.83
N ARG A 384 30.36 2.72 26.28
CA ARG A 384 30.24 1.44 26.98
C ARG A 384 31.06 1.42 28.27
N ALA A 385 32.31 1.89 28.23
CA ALA A 385 33.16 1.96 29.41
C ALA A 385 32.59 2.94 30.45
N TYR A 386 32.09 4.10 30.02
CA TYR A 386 31.49 5.11 30.89
C TYR A 386 30.22 4.59 31.59
N SER A 387 29.30 3.95 30.85
CA SER A 387 28.09 3.35 31.41
C SER A 387 28.38 2.20 32.38
N THR A 388 29.45 1.44 32.14
CA THR A 388 29.86 0.33 33.04
C THR A 388 30.46 0.86 34.34
N ASN A 389 31.22 1.96 34.30
CA ASN A 389 31.82 2.57 35.49
C ASN A 389 30.78 3.28 36.38
N GLN A 390 29.70 3.85 35.83
CA GLN A 390 28.64 4.42 36.68
C GLN A 390 27.87 3.38 37.52
N VAL A 391 27.90 2.10 37.14
CA VAL A 391 27.29 1.01 37.94
C VAL A 391 28.23 0.55 39.07
N GLN A 392 29.54 0.81 38.98
CA GLN A 392 30.50 0.46 40.03
C GLN A 392 30.65 1.52 41.12
N ASP A 393 30.22 2.76 40.89
CA ASP A 393 30.27 3.85 41.88
C ASP A 393 29.02 3.92 42.82
N PHE A 394 28.13 2.92 42.74
CA PHE A 394 26.98 2.76 43.64
C PHE A 394 26.90 1.33 44.21
N PHE A 395 27.91 0.89 44.97
CA PHE A 395 27.76 -0.20 45.95
C PHE A 395 28.66 0.02 47.16
#